data_AF-D7BYA3-F1
#
_entry.id   AF-D7BYA3-F1
#
_cell.length_a   1.000
_cell.length_b   1.000
_cell.length_c   1.000
_cell.angle_alpha   90.00
_cell.angle_beta   90.00
_cell.angle_gamma   90.00
#
_symmetry.space_group_name_H-M   'P 1'
#
loop_
_entity.id
_entity.type
_entity.pdbx_description
1 polymer ?
#
loop_
_entity_poly.entity_id
_entity_poly.type
_entity_poly.pdbx_seq_one_letter_code
_entity_poly.pdbx_strand_id
1 'polypeptide(L)' 'METASLPPGLLAVRDSKNTSGPALLFVPEVWLSFVDALRGGALDTGAATRQRES' A
#
# COMPACT_ATOMS: atom_id res chain seq x y z
N MET A 1 -3.26 -0.85 -10.37
CA MET A 1 -2.00 -0.95 -9.61
C MET A 1 -1.08 -1.89 -10.36
N GLU A 2 0.18 -1.54 -10.47
CA GLU A 2 1.23 -2.37 -11.06
C GLU A 2 2.50 -2.27 -10.21
N THR A 3 3.33 -3.33 -10.25
CA THR A 3 4.57 -3.43 -9.47
C THR A 3 5.77 -3.82 -10.34
N ALA A 4 6.95 -3.33 -10.01
CA ALA A 4 8.20 -3.74 -10.63
C ALA A 4 9.32 -3.89 -9.59
N SER A 5 10.12 -4.95 -9.72
CA SER A 5 11.36 -5.11 -8.96
C SER A 5 12.45 -4.23 -9.55
N LEU A 6 13.09 -3.41 -8.71
CA LEU A 6 14.14 -2.47 -9.09
C LEU A 6 15.45 -2.78 -8.34
N PRO A 7 16.62 -2.73 -8.99
CA PRO A 7 17.90 -2.74 -8.29
C PRO A 7 18.11 -1.46 -7.46
N PRO A 8 18.71 -1.54 -6.26
CA PRO A 8 19.18 -2.74 -5.56
C PRO A 8 18.12 -3.30 -4.59
N GLY A 9 17.15 -4.06 -5.09
CA GLY A 9 16.20 -4.81 -4.26
C GLY A 9 15.01 -4.00 -3.75
N LEU A 10 14.60 -2.96 -4.47
CA LEU A 10 13.39 -2.19 -4.17
C LEU A 10 12.19 -2.71 -4.96
N LEU A 11 10.99 -2.43 -4.46
CA LEU A 11 9.73 -2.64 -5.16
C LEU A 11 9.11 -1.28 -5.47
N ALA A 12 8.94 -0.99 -6.76
CA ALA A 12 8.15 0.14 -7.20
C ALA A 12 6.68 -0.26 -7.31
N VAL A 13 5.80 0.55 -6.74
CA VAL A 13 4.34 0.42 -6.83
C VAL A 13 3.79 1.69 -7.46
N ARG A 14 2.98 1.54 -8.51
CA ARG A 14 2.34 2.69 -9.17
C ARG A 14 0.87 2.45 -9.49
N ASP A 15 0.16 3.54 -9.73
CA ASP A 15 -1.15 3.46 -10.37
C ASP A 15 -0.98 3.21 -11.87
N SER A 16 -1.42 2.03 -12.31
CA SER A 16 -1.40 1.63 -13.72
C SER A 16 -2.27 2.52 -14.60
N LYS A 17 -3.24 3.25 -14.02
CA LYS A 17 -4.11 4.19 -14.75
C LYS A 17 -3.53 5.61 -14.83
N ASN A 18 -2.50 5.91 -14.06
CA ASN A 18 -1.81 7.20 -14.08
C ASN A 18 -0.30 6.96 -14.22
N THR A 19 0.11 6.45 -15.38
CA THR A 19 1.50 6.04 -15.64
C THR A 19 2.49 7.20 -15.65
N SER A 20 2.02 8.44 -15.83
CA SER A 20 2.80 9.68 -15.71
C SER A 20 2.96 10.16 -14.26
N GLY A 21 2.24 9.57 -13.31
CA GLY A 21 2.31 9.90 -11.89
C GLY A 21 3.52 9.25 -11.20
N PRO A 22 3.81 9.65 -9.93
CA PRO A 22 4.92 9.10 -9.18
C PRO A 22 4.70 7.63 -8.82
N ALA A 23 5.81 6.87 -8.73
CA ALA A 23 5.83 5.54 -8.13
C ALA A 23 6.28 5.63 -6.66
N LEU A 24 5.69 4.81 -5.81
CA LEU A 24 6.13 4.61 -4.43
C LEU A 24 7.19 3.51 -4.40
N LEU A 25 8.27 3.73 -3.65
CA LEU A 25 9.35 2.74 -3.49
C LEU A 25 9.27 2.11 -2.11
N PHE A 26 9.34 0.78 -2.07
CA PHE A 26 9.35 -0.01 -0.85
C PHE A 26 10.57 -0.93 -0.80
N VAL A 27 11.05 -1.21 0.40
CA VAL A 27 11.74 -2.48 0.65
C VAL A 27 10.70 -3.62 0.57
N PRO A 28 10.98 -4.76 -0.09
CA PRO A 28 9.99 -5.83 -0.28
C PRO A 28 9.31 -6.30 1.01
N GLU A 29 10.04 -6.40 2.12
CA GLU A 29 9.49 -6.81 3.42
C GLU A 29 8.47 -5.81 3.98
N VAL A 30 8.68 -4.52 3.74
CA VAL A 30 7.74 -3.46 4.13
C VAL A 30 6.46 -3.53 3.29
N TRP A 31 6.60 -3.82 1.98
CA TRP A 31 5.44 -4.02 1.12
C TRP A 31 4.59 -5.21 1.57
N LEU A 32 5.21 -6.34 1.91
CA LEU A 32 4.51 -7.52 2.43
C LEU A 32 3.78 -7.19 3.74
N SER A 33 4.46 -6.53 4.68
CA SER A 33 3.87 -6.11 5.96
C SER A 33 2.66 -5.19 5.76
N PHE A 34 2.74 -4.27 4.80
CA PHE A 34 1.63 -3.39 4.44
C PHE A 34 0.41 -4.17 3.91
N VAL A 35 0.63 -5.13 3.01
CA VAL A 35 -0.44 -5.98 2.46
C VAL A 35 -1.08 -6.86 3.55
N ASP A 36 -0.28 -7.40 4.45
CA ASP A 36 -0.79 -8.19 5.57
C ASP A 36 -1.60 -7.34 6.55
N ALA A 37 -1.15 -6.12 6.84
CA ALA A 37 -1.91 -5.17 7.66
C ALA A 37 -3.23 -4.74 7.00
N LEU A 38 -3.25 -4.57 5.67
CA LEU A 38 -4.49 -4.35 4.91
C LEU A 38 -5.44 -5.55 5.02
N ARG A 39 -4.94 -6.77 4.81
CA ARG A 39 -5.75 -8.00 4.91
C ARG A 39 -6.30 -8.24 6.32
N GLY A 40 -5.52 -7.88 7.33
CA GLY A 40 -5.91 -7.99 8.74
C GLY A 40 -6.82 -6.86 9.24
N GLY A 41 -7.18 -5.89 8.39
CA GLY A 41 -8.01 -4.74 8.76
C GLY A 41 -7.34 -3.73 9.69
N ALA A 42 -6.04 -3.88 9.95
CA ALA A 42 -5.28 -2.96 10.82
C ALA A 42 -5.17 -1.55 10.22
N LEU A 43 -5.37 -1.42 8.91
CA LEU A 43 -5.32 -0.16 8.18
C LEU A 43 -6.71 0.34 7.77
N ASP A 44 -7.78 -0.26 8.30
CA ASP A 44 -9.15 0.18 8.04
C ASP A 44 -9.43 1.52 8.74
N THR A 45 -9.25 2.61 8.00
CA THR A 45 -9.53 3.98 8.46
C THR A 45 -11.02 4.27 8.70
N GLY A 46 -11.92 3.32 8.41
CA GLY A 46 -13.37 3.43 8.59
C GLY A 46 -13.90 3.11 9.98
N ALA A 47 -13.10 2.52 10.88
CA ALA A 47 -13.54 2.20 12.25
C ALA A 47 -13.59 3.43 13.18
N ALA A 48 -12.79 4.47 12.90
CA ALA A 48 -12.71 5.67 13.74
C ALA A 48 -13.95 6.59 13.64
N THR A 49 -14.78 6.47 12.60
CA THR A 49 -15.94 7.35 12.38
C THR A 49 -17.29 6.71 12.74
N ARG A 50 -17.37 5.38 12.90
CA ARG A 50 -18.64 4.70 13.25
C ARG A 50 -18.90 4.59 14.76
N GLN A 51 -17.91 4.86 15.61
CA GLN A 51 -18.03 4.68 17.07
C GLN A 51 -18.60 5.91 17.81
N ARG A 52 -19.09 6.92 17.09
CA ARG A 52 -19.68 8.17 17.65
C ARG A 52 -21.17 8.35 17.40
N GLU A 53 -21.88 7.31 16.99
CA GLU A 53 -23.34 7.36 16.85
C GLU A 53 -23.93 6.10 17.47
N SER A 54 -24.20 6.18 18.78
CA SER A 54 -25.05 5.28 19.55
C SER A 54 -25.78 6.12 20.59
#